data_AF-A0AAW0BXJ0-F1
#
_entry.id   AF-A0AAW0BXJ0-F1
#
_cell.length_a   1.000
_cell.length_b   1.000
_cell.length_c   1.000
_cell.angle_alpha   90.00
_cell.angle_beta   90.00
_cell.angle_gamma   90.00
#
_symmetry.space_group_name_H-M   'P 1'
#
loop_
_entity.id
_entity.type
_entity.pdbx_description
1 polymer ?
#
loop_
_entity_poly.entity_id
_entity_poly.type
_entity_poly.pdbx_seq_one_letter_code
_entity_poly.pdbx_strand_id
1 'polypeptide(L)'
;MKHESRCLQYIAHGIYVAFEDDSRAFGSPGPTTEELRAESGQRFTHIVQIVNSEPTPIITYFTNQNKTRYLRLSTKRHSHHRYELQMSVLTRDPELHDMSPEQADLFLGATYYTTEKMFMPGAEGVARLRPKQMVAAREFIRLSGAASSAGRISPRVLITAPRDHRTDIISIVACFLSATSGKCAAEVVNSINNQREMKTVWQGCVSRKGVEYIQGLAWE
;
A
#
# COMPACT_ATOMS: atom_id res chain seq x y z
N MET A 1 -11.85 12.84 15.98
CA MET A 1 -11.30 12.21 14.76
C MET A 1 -10.76 10.83 15.16
N LYS A 2 -11.43 9.73 14.80
CA LYS A 2 -11.11 8.38 15.33
C LYS A 2 -10.71 7.34 14.27
N HIS A 3 -10.46 7.75 13.03
CA HIS A 3 -10.19 6.82 11.91
C HIS A 3 -9.05 7.24 10.97
N GLU A 4 -8.13 8.10 11.42
CA GLU A 4 -6.90 8.40 10.66
C GLU A 4 -5.91 7.23 10.66
N SER A 5 -5.96 6.35 11.67
CA SER A 5 -5.27 5.06 11.64
C SER A 5 -5.89 4.18 10.55
N ARG A 6 -5.15 3.40 9.78
CA ARG A 6 -5.52 2.60 8.57
C ARG A 6 -5.24 3.30 7.24
N CYS A 7 -5.06 4.62 7.21
CA CYS A 7 -4.67 5.39 6.01
C CYS A 7 -5.47 5.03 4.73
N LEU A 8 -6.75 4.62 4.87
CA LEU A 8 -7.59 4.27 3.72
C LEU A 8 -7.67 5.47 2.76
N GLN A 9 -7.44 5.21 1.48
CA GLN A 9 -7.37 6.23 0.45
C GLN A 9 -7.98 5.70 -0.85
N TYR A 10 -8.87 6.48 -1.45
CA TYR A 10 -9.31 6.27 -2.83
C TYR A 10 -8.24 6.76 -3.81
N ILE A 11 -7.95 5.97 -4.85
CA ILE A 11 -6.97 6.34 -5.88
C ILE A 11 -7.63 6.61 -7.23
N ALA A 12 -8.41 5.66 -7.75
CA ALA A 12 -9.08 5.76 -9.05
C ALA A 12 -10.09 4.62 -9.27
N HIS A 13 -11.18 4.86 -10.02
CA HIS A 13 -12.11 3.85 -10.56
C HIS A 13 -12.48 2.70 -9.60
N GLY A 14 -12.81 3.01 -8.35
CA GLY A 14 -13.15 2.01 -7.33
C GLY A 14 -11.96 1.26 -6.71
N ILE A 15 -10.74 1.74 -6.92
CA ILE A 15 -9.50 1.23 -6.32
C ILE A 15 -9.14 2.04 -5.08
N TYR A 16 -8.92 1.32 -4.00
CA TYR A 16 -8.58 1.85 -2.70
C TYR A 16 -7.30 1.20 -2.18
N VAL A 17 -6.55 1.94 -1.37
CA VAL A 17 -5.35 1.46 -0.70
C VAL A 17 -5.43 1.70 0.80
N ALA A 18 -4.88 0.80 1.61
CA ALA A 18 -4.83 0.93 3.06
C ALA A 18 -3.66 0.12 3.68
N PHE A 19 -3.29 0.43 4.92
CA PHE A 19 -2.38 -0.41 5.69
C PHE A 19 -3.12 -1.44 6.56
N GLU A 20 -2.53 -2.63 6.74
CA GLU A 20 -3.09 -3.71 7.56
C GLU A 20 -2.88 -3.54 9.08
N ASP A 21 -1.75 -2.96 9.48
CA ASP A 21 -1.19 -3.13 10.84
C ASP A 21 -1.82 -2.26 11.95
N ASP A 22 -2.75 -1.37 11.66
CA ASP A 22 -3.30 -0.47 12.68
C ASP A 22 -4.30 -1.14 13.63
N SER A 23 -4.59 -2.42 13.42
CA SER A 23 -5.29 -3.24 14.43
C SER A 23 -4.37 -3.68 15.57
N ARG A 24 -3.05 -3.77 15.37
CA ARG A 24 -2.10 -4.23 16.40
C ARG A 24 -1.33 -3.10 17.07
N ALA A 25 -1.12 -1.98 16.39
CA ALA A 25 -0.35 -0.85 16.91
C ALA A 25 -0.96 -0.18 18.17
N PHE A 26 -2.24 -0.42 18.48
CA PHE A 26 -2.96 0.22 19.58
C PHE A 26 -3.56 -0.76 20.63
N GLY A 27 -3.04 -2.00 20.71
CA GLY A 27 -3.35 -2.95 21.80
C GLY A 27 -4.80 -3.43 21.93
N SER A 28 -5.70 -3.00 21.04
CA SER A 28 -7.08 -3.49 20.98
C SER A 28 -7.21 -4.52 19.87
N PRO A 29 -8.12 -5.51 19.94
CA PRO A 29 -8.49 -6.32 18.79
C PRO A 29 -9.16 -5.39 17.77
N GLY A 30 -8.33 -4.74 16.95
CA GLY A 30 -8.80 -3.77 15.99
C GLY A 30 -9.69 -4.44 14.93
N PRO A 31 -10.60 -3.67 14.33
CA PRO A 31 -11.48 -4.13 13.27
C PRO A 31 -10.68 -4.78 12.12
N THR A 32 -11.05 -6.00 11.74
CA THR A 32 -10.37 -6.80 10.70
C THR A 32 -10.36 -6.07 9.34
N THR A 33 -9.51 -6.45 8.39
CA THR A 33 -9.52 -5.87 7.01
C THR A 33 -10.92 -5.91 6.37
N GLU A 34 -11.74 -6.90 6.76
CA GLU A 34 -13.14 -7.05 6.37
C GLU A 34 -14.08 -5.96 6.86
N GLU A 35 -13.64 -5.08 7.75
CA GLU A 35 -14.42 -3.98 8.34
C GLU A 35 -14.13 -2.63 7.70
N LEU A 36 -13.08 -2.52 6.88
CA LEU A 36 -12.90 -1.35 6.02
C LEU A 36 -14.08 -1.24 5.04
N ARG A 37 -14.52 -0.02 4.78
CA ARG A 37 -15.64 0.31 3.89
C ARG A 37 -15.19 1.37 2.90
N ALA A 38 -15.72 1.30 1.69
CA ALA A 38 -15.65 2.42 0.75
C ALA A 38 -16.37 3.65 1.33
N GLU A 39 -16.16 4.83 0.75
CA GLU A 39 -16.79 6.08 1.19
C GLU A 39 -18.33 6.00 1.23
N SER A 40 -18.93 5.17 0.36
CA SER A 40 -20.36 4.88 0.35
C SER A 40 -20.86 3.97 1.48
N GLY A 41 -19.99 3.56 2.40
CA GLY A 41 -20.29 2.59 3.46
C GLY A 41 -20.35 1.13 2.98
N GLN A 42 -20.06 0.86 1.70
CA GLN A 42 -20.15 -0.48 1.11
C GLN A 42 -18.89 -1.33 1.35
N ARG A 43 -19.06 -2.65 1.36
CA ARG A 43 -17.95 -3.62 1.45
C ARG A 43 -17.18 -3.71 0.14
N PHE A 44 -15.88 -3.98 0.25
CA PHE A 44 -15.03 -4.32 -0.88
C PHE A 44 -15.41 -5.67 -1.48
N THR A 45 -15.40 -5.74 -2.81
CA THR A 45 -15.73 -6.96 -3.55
C THR A 45 -14.48 -7.77 -3.88
N HIS A 46 -13.33 -7.10 -3.97
CA HIS A 46 -12.03 -7.70 -4.27
C HIS A 46 -10.97 -7.12 -3.34
N ILE A 47 -10.08 -7.96 -2.82
CA ILE A 47 -8.99 -7.54 -1.94
C ILE A 47 -7.68 -8.16 -2.42
N VAL A 48 -6.69 -7.31 -2.70
CA VAL A 48 -5.30 -7.71 -2.86
C VAL A 48 -4.59 -7.50 -1.53
N GLN A 49 -4.09 -8.58 -0.95
CA GLN A 49 -3.55 -8.60 0.41
C GLN A 49 -2.06 -8.97 0.35
N ILE A 50 -1.17 -8.03 0.64
CA ILE A 50 0.25 -8.31 0.80
C ILE A 50 0.48 -8.68 2.25
N VAL A 51 1.04 -9.87 2.51
CA VAL A 51 1.29 -10.36 3.87
C VAL A 51 2.74 -10.77 4.05
N ASN A 52 3.26 -10.49 5.22
CA ASN A 52 4.59 -10.92 5.63
C ASN A 52 4.61 -12.42 6.01
N SER A 53 5.39 -13.23 5.30
CA SER A 53 5.50 -14.69 5.52
C SER A 53 6.92 -15.23 5.29
N GLU A 54 7.31 -16.25 6.04
CA GLU A 54 8.51 -17.07 5.82
C GLU A 54 8.09 -18.50 5.40
N PRO A 55 8.75 -19.18 4.44
CA PRO A 55 10.02 -18.85 3.79
C PRO A 55 9.91 -18.58 2.27
N THR A 56 8.73 -18.69 1.64
CA THR A 56 8.56 -18.51 0.19
C THR A 56 7.39 -17.57 -0.16
N PRO A 57 7.54 -16.72 -1.18
CA PRO A 57 6.44 -15.90 -1.67
C PRO A 57 5.42 -16.79 -2.39
N ILE A 58 4.27 -16.94 -1.75
CA ILE A 58 3.12 -17.71 -2.25
C ILE A 58 2.07 -16.72 -2.76
N ILE A 59 1.45 -17.08 -3.88
CA ILE A 59 0.25 -16.43 -4.42
C ILE A 59 -0.92 -17.35 -4.10
N THR A 60 -1.90 -16.85 -3.35
CA THR A 60 -3.12 -17.62 -3.02
C THR A 60 -4.36 -16.85 -3.43
N TYR A 61 -5.33 -17.57 -3.99
CA TYR A 61 -6.65 -17.04 -4.33
C TYR A 61 -7.71 -17.77 -3.51
N PHE A 62 -8.65 -17.03 -2.95
CA PHE A 62 -9.80 -17.60 -2.26
C PHE A 62 -10.98 -16.63 -2.28
N THR A 63 -12.17 -17.13 -1.95
CA THR A 63 -13.37 -16.33 -1.75
C THR A 63 -13.87 -16.57 -0.33
N ASN A 64 -14.16 -15.51 0.43
CA ASN A 64 -14.67 -15.66 1.78
C ASN A 64 -16.19 -15.94 1.79
N GLN A 65 -16.75 -16.14 2.98
CA GLN A 65 -18.19 -16.36 3.19
C GLN A 65 -19.05 -15.20 2.67
N ASN A 66 -18.49 -13.99 2.65
CA ASN A 66 -19.13 -12.76 2.20
C ASN A 66 -19.06 -12.55 0.68
N LYS A 67 -18.60 -13.56 -0.08
CA LYS A 67 -18.38 -13.48 -1.54
C LYS A 67 -17.33 -12.44 -1.96
N THR A 68 -16.53 -11.93 -1.04
CA THR A 68 -15.36 -11.11 -1.34
C THR A 68 -14.25 -12.01 -1.87
N ARG A 69 -13.70 -11.64 -3.02
CA ARG A 69 -12.57 -12.36 -3.64
C ARG A 69 -11.26 -11.82 -3.10
N TYR A 70 -10.33 -12.71 -2.82
CA TYR A 70 -9.01 -12.37 -2.29
C TYR A 70 -7.91 -12.87 -3.21
N LEU A 71 -6.90 -12.02 -3.38
CA LEU A 71 -5.58 -12.41 -3.84
C LEU A 71 -4.58 -12.08 -2.73
N ARG A 72 -4.01 -13.09 -2.09
CA ARG A 72 -2.99 -12.92 -1.06
C ARG A 72 -1.61 -13.19 -1.62
N LEU A 73 -0.74 -12.19 -1.48
CA LEU A 73 0.63 -12.15 -1.96
C LEU A 73 1.56 -12.18 -0.74
N SER A 74 2.30 -13.28 -0.57
CA SER A 74 3.25 -13.36 0.54
C SER A 74 4.57 -12.73 0.15
N THR A 75 5.13 -11.89 1.03
CA THR A 75 6.44 -11.26 0.91
C THR A 75 7.31 -11.66 2.09
N LYS A 76 8.63 -11.63 1.90
CA LYS A 76 9.54 -11.74 3.04
C LYS A 76 9.32 -10.54 3.94
N ARG A 77 9.32 -10.75 5.25
CA ARG A 77 9.40 -9.67 6.22
C ARG A 77 10.58 -8.79 5.86
N HIS A 78 10.32 -7.50 5.78
CA HIS A 78 11.37 -6.53 5.68
C HIS A 78 11.21 -5.55 6.82
N SER A 79 12.20 -5.54 7.68
CA SER A 79 12.38 -4.44 8.59
C SER A 79 13.15 -3.37 7.85
N HIS A 80 12.49 -2.24 7.56
CA HIS A 80 13.19 -1.13 6.91
C HIS A 80 14.37 -0.77 7.81
N HIS A 81 15.62 -0.82 7.33
CA HIS A 81 16.79 -0.54 8.19
C HIS A 81 16.62 0.80 8.94
N ARG A 82 15.97 1.77 8.29
CA ARG A 82 15.56 3.05 8.88
C ARG A 82 14.47 2.92 9.97
N TYR A 83 13.48 2.05 9.80
CA TYR A 83 12.49 1.72 10.84
C TYR A 83 13.15 0.97 12.01
N GLU A 84 14.04 0.01 11.73
CA GLU A 84 14.83 -0.64 12.78
C GLU A 84 15.73 0.35 13.51
N LEU A 85 16.41 1.25 12.79
CA LEU A 85 17.20 2.30 13.40
C LEU A 85 16.32 3.19 14.28
N GLN A 86 15.19 3.63 13.75
CA GLN A 86 14.24 4.51 14.44
C GLN A 86 13.66 3.84 15.69
N MET A 87 13.23 2.58 15.59
CA MET A 87 12.78 1.80 16.74
C MET A 87 13.92 1.52 17.71
N SER A 88 15.16 1.32 17.23
CA SER A 88 16.34 1.12 18.08
C SER A 88 16.76 2.40 18.83
N VAL A 89 16.56 3.57 18.24
CA VAL A 89 16.80 4.87 18.88
C VAL A 89 15.74 5.10 19.96
N LEU A 90 14.46 4.88 19.63
CA LEU A 90 13.34 5.01 20.57
C LEU A 90 13.41 4.03 21.73
N THR A 91 13.99 2.84 21.54
CA THR A 91 14.16 1.83 22.61
C THR A 91 15.43 2.01 23.44
N ARG A 92 16.38 2.84 23.00
CA ARG A 92 17.66 3.07 23.71
C ARG A 92 17.71 4.38 24.48
N ASP A 93 16.85 5.34 24.17
CA ASP A 93 16.81 6.64 24.85
C ASP A 93 15.75 6.63 25.97
N PRO A 94 16.15 6.67 27.25
CA PRO A 94 15.23 6.64 28.39
C PRO A 94 14.27 7.83 28.40
N GLU A 95 14.64 8.98 27.83
CA GLU A 95 13.80 10.19 27.78
C GLU A 95 12.67 10.07 26.74
N LEU A 96 12.82 9.18 25.75
CA LEU A 96 11.81 8.89 24.73
C LEU A 96 10.82 7.81 25.18
N HIS A 97 11.12 7.09 26.26
CA HIS A 97 10.34 5.96 26.75
C HIS A 97 9.02 6.39 27.41
N ASP A 98 8.98 7.61 27.94
CA ASP A 98 7.80 8.25 28.55
C ASP A 98 7.06 9.20 27.59
N MET A 99 7.50 9.25 26.33
CA MET A 99 6.93 10.15 25.33
C MET A 99 5.55 9.66 24.90
N SER A 100 4.55 10.56 24.91
CA SER A 100 3.21 10.20 24.44
C SER A 100 3.25 9.86 22.94
N PRO A 101 2.34 9.02 22.43
CA PRO A 101 2.26 8.72 21.01
C PRO A 101 2.20 9.98 20.13
N GLU A 102 1.54 11.04 20.58
CA GLU A 102 1.47 12.32 19.86
C GLU A 102 2.81 13.08 19.85
N GLN A 103 3.57 13.02 20.95
CA GLN A 103 4.89 13.64 21.05
C GLN A 103 5.94 12.89 20.23
N ALA A 104 5.86 11.56 20.19
CA ALA A 104 6.70 10.72 19.35
C ALA A 104 6.41 11.00 17.86
N ASP A 105 5.15 11.16 17.48
CA ASP A 105 4.75 11.55 16.13
C ASP A 105 5.25 12.97 15.76
N LEU A 106 5.28 13.90 16.72
CA LEU A 106 5.83 15.25 16.51
C LEU A 106 7.36 15.23 16.34
N PHE A 107 8.07 14.45 17.15
CA PHE A 107 9.53 14.31 17.11
C PHE A 107 9.99 13.62 15.83
N LEU A 108 9.31 12.54 15.46
CA LEU A 108 9.54 11.85 14.20
C LEU A 108 9.12 12.74 13.02
N GLY A 109 7.93 13.35 13.05
CA GLY A 109 7.44 14.26 12.02
C GLY A 109 8.38 15.43 11.73
N ALA A 110 8.98 16.04 12.76
CA ALA A 110 9.92 17.16 12.61
C ALA A 110 11.21 16.77 11.86
N THR A 111 11.70 15.53 12.04
CA THR A 111 12.85 15.00 11.27
C THR A 111 12.47 14.63 9.83
N TYR A 112 11.19 14.36 9.55
CA TYR A 112 10.70 14.00 8.22
C TYR A 112 10.51 15.21 7.29
N TYR A 113 10.13 16.39 7.81
CA TYR A 113 9.96 17.59 6.98
C TYR A 113 11.26 18.36 6.69
N THR A 114 12.29 18.19 7.51
CA THR A 114 13.59 18.87 7.32
C THR A 114 14.57 18.12 6.41
N THR A 115 14.29 16.86 6.07
CA THR A 115 15.17 16.05 5.21
C THR A 115 14.73 16.08 3.74
N GLU A 116 14.42 17.26 3.20
CA GLU A 116 14.00 17.46 1.80
C GLU A 116 15.07 17.12 0.74
N LYS A 117 16.32 16.75 1.09
CA LYS A 117 17.40 16.59 0.10
C LYS A 117 18.47 15.53 0.39
N MET A 118 18.10 14.35 0.89
CA MET A 118 19.04 13.22 0.90
C MET A 118 18.43 11.98 0.24
N PHE A 119 18.50 11.99 -1.09
CA PHE A 119 18.54 10.77 -1.90
C PHE A 119 19.76 9.95 -1.49
N MET A 120 19.57 8.88 -0.72
CA MET A 120 20.60 7.87 -0.50
C MET A 120 20.41 6.72 -1.49
N PRO A 121 21.48 6.20 -2.12
CA PRO A 121 21.40 5.16 -3.14
C PRO A 121 21.22 3.79 -2.48
N GLY A 122 19.97 3.38 -2.31
CA GLY A 122 19.55 2.01 -2.03
C GLY A 122 18.38 1.63 -2.95
N ALA A 123 17.94 0.38 -2.98
CA ALA A 123 16.76 -0.08 -3.73
C ALA A 123 15.42 0.53 -3.23
N GLU A 124 15.46 1.68 -2.56
CA GLU A 124 14.31 2.42 -2.09
C GLU A 124 13.42 2.80 -3.29
N GLY A 125 12.12 2.56 -3.13
CA GLY A 125 11.11 2.86 -4.13
C GLY A 125 10.99 1.89 -5.30
N VAL A 126 11.62 0.70 -5.23
CA VAL A 126 11.30 -0.43 -6.11
C VAL A 126 10.40 -1.42 -5.37
N ALA A 127 9.36 -1.92 -6.03
CA ALA A 127 8.53 -2.98 -5.47
C ALA A 127 9.36 -4.23 -5.15
N ARG A 128 9.07 -4.85 -4.00
CA ARG A 128 9.63 -6.12 -3.56
C ARG A 128 8.84 -7.32 -4.06
N LEU A 129 7.61 -7.08 -4.51
CA LEU A 129 6.81 -8.11 -5.17
C LEU A 129 7.57 -8.66 -6.37
N ARG A 130 7.56 -9.98 -6.51
CA ARG A 130 8.15 -10.63 -7.70
C ARG A 130 7.31 -10.31 -8.94
N PRO A 131 7.88 -10.39 -10.16
CA PRO A 131 7.14 -10.20 -11.41
C PRO A 131 5.82 -10.98 -11.47
N LYS A 132 5.84 -12.27 -11.10
CA LYS A 132 4.63 -13.11 -11.07
C LYS A 132 3.56 -12.60 -10.10
N GLN A 133 3.95 -12.00 -8.98
CA GLN A 133 3.00 -11.44 -8.00
C GLN A 133 2.39 -10.13 -8.50
N MET A 134 3.22 -9.27 -9.11
CA MET A 134 2.77 -8.03 -9.76
C MET A 134 1.78 -8.32 -10.88
N VAL A 135 2.10 -9.27 -11.78
CA VAL A 135 1.21 -9.69 -12.86
C VAL A 135 -0.07 -10.31 -12.31
N ALA A 136 0.02 -11.20 -11.31
CA ALA A 136 -1.17 -11.78 -10.68
C ALA A 136 -2.08 -10.71 -10.06
N ALA A 137 -1.52 -9.69 -9.41
CA ALA A 137 -2.27 -8.57 -8.86
C ALA A 137 -2.95 -7.75 -9.97
N ARG A 138 -2.21 -7.38 -11.01
CA ARG A 138 -2.72 -6.67 -12.19
C ARG A 138 -3.91 -7.40 -12.80
N GLU A 139 -3.75 -8.69 -13.08
CA GLU A 139 -4.79 -9.52 -13.70
C GLU A 139 -6.00 -9.70 -12.79
N PHE A 140 -5.79 -9.90 -11.49
CA PHE A 140 -6.88 -9.99 -10.52
C PHE A 140 -7.72 -8.71 -10.48
N ILE A 141 -7.07 -7.53 -10.50
CA ILE A 141 -7.77 -6.23 -10.55
C ILE A 141 -8.48 -6.08 -11.89
N ARG A 142 -7.85 -6.44 -13.01
CA ARG A 142 -8.47 -6.38 -14.35
C ARG A 142 -9.72 -7.24 -14.45
N LEU A 143 -9.65 -8.49 -13.97
CA LEU A 143 -10.78 -9.43 -13.97
C LEU A 143 -11.91 -9.04 -13.01
N SER A 144 -11.66 -8.12 -12.07
CA SER A 144 -12.72 -7.57 -11.21
C SER A 144 -13.72 -6.71 -11.98
N GLY A 145 -13.33 -6.21 -13.16
CA GLY A 145 -14.11 -5.24 -13.94
C GLY A 145 -13.87 -3.79 -13.52
N ALA A 146 -12.80 -3.50 -12.77
CA ALA A 146 -12.47 -2.14 -12.32
C ALA A 146 -12.27 -1.14 -13.48
N ALA A 147 -12.08 -1.64 -14.69
CA ALA A 147 -11.98 -0.84 -15.92
C ALA A 147 -13.30 -0.71 -16.71
N SER A 148 -14.41 -1.33 -16.30
CA SER A 148 -15.65 -1.40 -17.12
C SER A 148 -16.82 -0.62 -16.51
N SER A 149 -17.27 0.41 -17.24
CA SER A 149 -18.45 1.23 -16.98
C SER A 149 -19.67 0.75 -17.78
N ALA A 150 -20.33 -0.32 -17.34
CA ALA A 150 -21.63 -0.71 -17.91
C ALA A 150 -22.55 -1.37 -16.87
N GLY A 151 -23.43 -0.58 -16.27
CA GLY A 151 -24.72 -1.00 -15.67
C GLY A 151 -24.72 -1.99 -14.49
N ARG A 152 -23.58 -2.56 -14.09
CA ARG A 152 -23.42 -3.39 -12.89
C ARG A 152 -22.77 -2.60 -11.77
N ILE A 153 -23.01 -3.02 -10.52
CA ILE A 153 -22.33 -2.49 -9.34
C ILE A 153 -20.83 -2.46 -9.61
N SER A 154 -20.24 -1.26 -9.73
CA SER A 154 -18.82 -1.10 -10.00
C SER A 154 -18.02 -1.83 -8.91
N PRO A 155 -17.00 -2.61 -9.30
CA PRO A 155 -16.20 -3.34 -8.32
C PRO A 155 -15.47 -2.35 -7.41
N ARG A 156 -15.30 -2.76 -6.16
CA ARG A 156 -14.57 -2.02 -5.13
C ARG A 156 -13.38 -2.85 -4.73
N VAL A 157 -12.22 -2.47 -5.23
CA VAL A 157 -10.96 -3.17 -5.05
C VAL A 157 -10.20 -2.49 -3.93
N LEU A 158 -9.79 -3.25 -2.91
CA LEU A 158 -8.91 -2.78 -1.86
C LEU A 158 -7.54 -3.45 -1.99
N ILE A 159 -6.47 -2.67 -1.97
CA ILE A 159 -5.09 -3.16 -1.92
C ILE A 159 -4.54 -2.84 -0.53
N THR A 160 -4.05 -3.86 0.16
CA THR A 160 -3.62 -3.76 1.57
C THR A 160 -2.26 -4.39 1.76
N ALA A 161 -1.47 -3.81 2.67
CA ALA A 161 -0.17 -4.34 3.08
C ALA A 161 0.22 -3.83 4.46
N PRO A 162 1.22 -4.45 5.11
CA PRO A 162 1.97 -3.84 6.18
C PRO A 162 2.54 -2.46 5.82
N ARG A 163 2.84 -1.62 6.83
CA ARG A 163 3.28 -0.23 6.61
C ARG A 163 4.56 -0.09 5.79
N ASP A 164 5.47 -1.05 5.92
CA ASP A 164 6.75 -1.10 5.23
C ASP A 164 6.65 -1.53 3.75
N HIS A 165 5.44 -1.86 3.28
CA HIS A 165 5.13 -2.29 1.92
C HIS A 165 4.37 -1.24 1.09
N ARG A 166 4.38 0.04 1.49
CA ARG A 166 3.70 1.13 0.75
C ARG A 166 4.08 1.21 -0.74
N THR A 167 5.36 0.98 -1.06
CA THR A 167 5.85 1.00 -2.44
C THR A 167 5.22 -0.13 -3.26
N ASP A 168 5.01 -1.31 -2.66
CA ASP A 168 4.38 -2.44 -3.34
C ASP A 168 2.92 -2.15 -3.66
N ILE A 169 2.18 -1.54 -2.71
CA ILE A 169 0.79 -1.11 -2.91
C ILE A 169 0.69 -0.17 -4.12
N ILE A 170 1.47 0.92 -4.12
CA ILE A 170 1.39 1.92 -5.20
C ILE A 170 1.89 1.34 -6.52
N SER A 171 2.87 0.44 -6.49
CA SER A 171 3.36 -0.24 -7.69
C SER A 171 2.29 -1.14 -8.32
N ILE A 172 1.50 -1.88 -7.52
CA ILE A 172 0.36 -2.66 -8.05
C ILE A 172 -0.64 -1.74 -8.75
N VAL A 173 -1.01 -0.63 -8.10
CA VAL A 173 -1.97 0.34 -8.66
C VAL A 173 -1.44 0.91 -9.98
N ALA A 174 -0.18 1.37 -9.97
CA ALA A 174 0.43 1.97 -11.15
C ALA A 174 0.57 0.97 -12.30
N CYS A 175 0.92 -0.29 -12.02
CA CYS A 175 1.00 -1.36 -13.00
C CYS A 175 -0.36 -1.62 -13.65
N PHE A 176 -1.43 -1.73 -12.85
CA PHE A 176 -2.78 -1.90 -13.35
C PHE A 176 -3.26 -0.71 -14.20
N LEU A 177 -3.07 0.52 -13.70
CA LEU A 177 -3.51 1.72 -14.40
C LEU A 177 -2.73 1.93 -15.70
N SER A 178 -1.41 1.70 -15.70
CA SER A 178 -0.60 1.79 -16.92
C SER A 178 -1.05 0.78 -17.98
N ALA A 179 -1.33 -0.46 -17.57
CA ALA A 179 -1.81 -1.51 -18.46
C ALA A 179 -3.21 -1.25 -19.05
N THR A 180 -4.06 -0.51 -18.32
CA THR A 180 -5.46 -0.28 -18.73
C THR A 180 -5.72 1.07 -19.38
N SER A 181 -4.91 2.09 -19.08
CA SER A 181 -5.11 3.44 -19.60
C SER A 181 -4.26 3.78 -20.82
N GLY A 182 -3.34 2.90 -21.25
CA GLY A 182 -2.39 3.18 -22.33
C GLY A 182 -1.34 4.25 -21.99
N LYS A 183 -1.27 4.69 -20.73
CA LYS A 183 -0.28 5.66 -20.25
C LYS A 183 0.96 4.93 -19.77
N CYS A 184 2.12 5.56 -19.87
CA CYS A 184 3.33 4.97 -19.32
C CYS A 184 3.31 5.02 -17.77
N ALA A 185 4.08 4.14 -17.14
CA ALA A 185 4.13 4.02 -15.68
C ALA A 185 4.56 5.34 -15.00
N ALA A 186 5.44 6.11 -15.66
CA ALA A 186 5.90 7.41 -15.14
C ALA A 186 4.75 8.41 -15.04
N GLU A 187 3.92 8.52 -16.08
CA GLU A 187 2.75 9.40 -16.11
C GLU A 187 1.73 9.01 -15.05
N VAL A 188 1.51 7.71 -14.88
CA VAL A 188 0.57 7.18 -13.87
C VAL A 188 1.06 7.50 -12.46
N VAL A 189 2.32 7.20 -12.14
CA VAL A 189 2.90 7.49 -10.82
C VAL A 189 2.90 9.00 -10.55
N ASN A 190 3.24 9.84 -11.53
CA ASN A 190 3.17 11.29 -11.38
C ASN A 190 1.73 11.76 -11.16
N SER A 191 0.75 11.18 -11.87
CA SER A 191 -0.66 11.50 -11.68
C SER A 191 -1.12 11.17 -10.26
N ILE A 192 -0.73 10.01 -9.73
CA ILE A 192 -1.02 9.60 -8.34
C ILE A 192 -0.39 10.58 -7.34
N ASN A 193 0.89 10.93 -7.52
CA ASN A 193 1.61 11.84 -6.62
C ASN A 193 1.00 13.26 -6.59
N ASN A 194 0.51 13.73 -7.74
CA ASN A 194 -0.02 15.09 -7.90
C ASN A 194 -1.51 15.22 -7.57
N GLN A 195 -2.19 14.15 -7.14
CA GLN A 195 -3.56 14.24 -6.65
C GLN A 195 -3.61 15.05 -5.35
N ARG A 196 -4.39 16.14 -5.34
CA ARG A 196 -4.51 17.05 -4.19
C ARG A 196 -4.96 16.36 -2.90
N GLU A 197 -5.79 15.33 -3.05
CA GLU A 197 -6.38 14.56 -1.95
C GLU A 197 -5.52 13.37 -1.51
N MET A 198 -4.38 13.16 -2.17
CA MET A 198 -3.51 12.04 -1.88
C MET A 198 -2.74 12.30 -0.58
N LYS A 199 -2.86 11.38 0.37
CA LYS A 199 -2.10 11.44 1.63
C LYS A 199 -0.61 11.33 1.36
N THR A 200 0.18 12.14 2.07
CA THR A 200 1.65 12.22 1.96
C THR A 200 2.34 10.87 2.14
N VAL A 201 1.77 9.96 2.94
CA VAL A 201 2.32 8.62 3.18
C VAL A 201 2.45 7.78 1.91
N TRP A 202 1.59 8.03 0.92
CA TRP A 202 1.54 7.32 -0.35
C TRP A 202 2.33 8.01 -1.47
N GLN A 203 2.63 9.29 -1.31
CA GLN A 203 3.34 10.10 -2.31
C GLN A 203 4.83 9.78 -2.35
N GLY A 204 5.43 9.89 -3.54
CA GLY A 204 6.89 9.81 -3.73
C GLY A 204 7.52 8.47 -3.34
N CYS A 205 6.72 7.43 -3.11
CA CYS A 205 7.21 6.15 -2.62
C CYS A 205 7.74 5.22 -3.72
N VAL A 206 7.54 5.56 -5.00
CA VAL A 206 8.06 4.82 -6.16
C VAL A 206 9.19 5.63 -6.78
N SER A 207 10.38 5.03 -6.88
CA SER A 207 11.56 5.66 -7.47
C SER A 207 11.57 5.49 -8.99
N ARG A 208 12.49 6.17 -9.68
CA ARG A 208 12.67 6.01 -11.14
C ARG A 208 12.89 4.56 -11.56
N LYS A 209 13.73 3.81 -10.82
CA LYS A 209 13.93 2.38 -11.05
C LYS A 209 12.66 1.57 -10.83
N GLY A 210 11.84 1.96 -9.85
CA GLY A 210 10.53 1.37 -9.60
C GLY A 210 9.57 1.59 -10.77
N VAL A 211 9.58 2.79 -11.36
CA VAL A 211 8.81 3.10 -12.57
C VAL A 211 9.23 2.22 -13.75
N GLU A 212 10.54 2.05 -13.99
CA GLU A 212 11.06 1.17 -15.05
C GLU A 212 10.63 -0.28 -14.84
N TYR A 213 10.69 -0.77 -13.59
CA TYR A 213 10.21 -2.10 -13.22
C TYR A 213 8.71 -2.28 -13.49
N ILE A 214 7.88 -1.31 -13.08
CA ILE A 214 6.43 -1.32 -13.33
C ILE A 214 6.14 -1.31 -14.84
N GLN A 215 6.87 -0.49 -15.59
CA GLN A 215 6.68 -0.33 -17.03
C GLN A 215 6.91 -1.65 -17.78
N GLY A 216 7.95 -2.41 -17.43
CA GLY A 216 8.21 -3.71 -18.03
C GLY A 216 7.06 -4.70 -17.80
N LEU A 217 6.44 -4.66 -16.62
CA LEU A 217 5.35 -5.57 -16.25
C LEU A 217 3.97 -5.10 -16.66
N ALA A 218 3.78 -3.84 -17.04
CA ALA A 218 2.48 -3.33 -17.46
C ALA A 218 2.09 -3.82 -18.86
N TRP A 219 3.08 -4.14 -19.70
CA TRP A 219 2.88 -4.44 -21.14
C TRP A 219 3.23 -5.89 -21.53
N GLU A 220 3.66 -6.72 -20.57
CA GLU A 220 3.70 -8.19 -20.69
C GLU A 220 2.30 -8.81 -20.70
#